data_AF-A0A4D4MZZ6-F1
#
_entry.id   AF-A0A4D4MZZ6-F1
#
_cell.length_a   1.000
_cell.length_b   1.000
_cell.length_c   1.000
_cell.angle_alpha   90.00
_cell.angle_beta   90.00
_cell.angle_gamma   90.00
#
_symmetry.space_group_name_H-M   'P 1'
#
loop_
_entity.id
_entity.type
_entity.pdbx_description
1 polymer ?
#
loop_
_entity_poly.entity_id
_entity_poly.type
_entity_poly.pdbx_seq_one_letter_code
_entity_poly.pdbx_strand_id
1 'polypeptide(L)'
;MWIAPARLYEETRHTLGRLRLDPYVDFFRGEHLGFAATFEAVARWWDLAAIAKQHEEFLDRHARVLHDWEAREDTEPEEAYRDYLLALDSWRHLPYADPGLPAALLPEDWPGARSAAVFRALHERLRDAGAAFAAGTETLDPAGET
;
A
#
# COMPACT_ATOMS: atom_id res chain seq x y z
N MET A 1 -13.87 20.03 1.95
CA MET A 1 -14.47 19.30 0.81
C MET A 1 -13.48 18.22 0.41
N TRP A 2 -13.88 16.95 0.45
CA TRP A 2 -13.04 15.79 0.10
C TRP A 2 -13.60 15.12 -1.14
N ILE A 3 -12.73 14.64 -2.03
CA ILE A 3 -13.10 13.95 -3.28
C ILE A 3 -12.42 12.58 -3.26
N ALA A 4 -13.18 11.51 -3.49
CA ALA A 4 -12.68 10.14 -3.48
C ALA A 4 -13.28 9.32 -4.63
N PRO A 5 -12.58 8.29 -5.13
CA PRO A 5 -13.12 7.39 -6.16
C PRO A 5 -14.44 6.74 -5.75
N ALA A 6 -15.38 6.65 -6.69
CA ALA A 6 -16.73 6.11 -6.42
C ALA A 6 -16.73 4.68 -5.87
N ARG A 7 -15.68 3.88 -6.14
CA ARG A 7 -15.52 2.51 -5.61
C ARG A 7 -15.42 2.45 -4.09
N LEU A 8 -14.99 3.53 -3.45
CA LEU A 8 -14.83 3.60 -1.98
C LEU A 8 -16.14 3.98 -1.26
N TYR A 9 -17.23 4.23 -2.00
CA TYR A 9 -18.49 4.70 -1.41
C TYR A 9 -19.06 3.74 -0.37
N GLU A 10 -19.18 2.45 -0.71
CA GLU A 10 -19.81 1.46 0.18
C GLU A 10 -19.00 1.24 1.46
N GLU A 11 -17.67 1.16 1.34
CA GLU A 11 -16.76 1.00 2.48
C GLU A 11 -16.76 2.24 3.39
N THR A 12 -16.78 3.44 2.81
CA THR A 12 -16.86 4.70 3.56
C THR A 12 -18.18 4.80 4.31
N ARG A 13 -19.30 4.49 3.65
CA ARG A 13 -20.63 4.51 4.26
C ARG A 13 -20.71 3.53 5.44
N HIS A 14 -20.20 2.32 5.25
CA HIS A 14 -20.18 1.30 6.28
C HIS A 14 -19.35 1.73 7.50
N THR A 15 -18.16 2.30 7.28
CA THR A 15 -17.28 2.77 8.34
C THR A 15 -17.87 3.93 9.13
N LEU A 16 -18.44 4.93 8.45
CA LEU A 16 -19.06 6.09 9.12
C LEU A 16 -20.32 5.71 9.90
N GLY A 17 -21.13 4.78 9.39
CA GLY A 17 -22.28 4.25 10.13
C GLY A 17 -21.85 3.51 11.40
N ARG A 18 -20.78 2.71 11.32
CA ARG A 18 -20.20 2.03 12.50
C ARG A 18 -19.69 3.01 13.55
N LEU A 19 -19.15 4.14 13.13
CA LEU A 19 -18.64 5.20 14.01
C LEU A 19 -19.73 6.20 14.46
N ARG A 20 -20.98 6.06 14.00
CA ARG A 20 -22.11 6.98 14.25
C ARG A 20 -21.80 8.43 13.88
N LEU A 21 -21.05 8.59 12.79
CA LEU A 21 -20.69 9.89 12.21
C LEU A 21 -21.61 10.28 11.04
N ASP A 22 -22.59 9.44 10.71
CA ASP A 22 -23.58 9.67 9.66
C ASP A 22 -24.38 10.98 9.77
N PRO A 23 -24.68 11.55 10.96
CA PRO A 23 -25.39 12.83 11.04
C PRO A 23 -24.52 14.04 10.68
N TYR A 24 -23.20 13.87 10.59
CA TYR A 24 -22.22 14.93 10.41
C TYR A 24 -21.66 15.01 8.99
N VAL A 25 -22.11 14.13 8.08
CA VAL A 25 -21.54 14.00 6.74
C VAL A 25 -22.64 13.92 5.70
N ASP A 26 -22.63 14.88 4.77
CA ASP A 26 -23.43 14.82 3.56
C ASP A 26 -22.64 14.13 2.44
N PHE A 27 -23.25 13.12 1.82
CA PHE A 27 -22.69 12.42 0.66
C PHE A 27 -23.31 12.91 -0.64
N PHE A 28 -22.46 13.28 -1.58
CA PHE A 28 -22.85 13.55 -2.96
C PHE A 28 -22.12 12.61 -3.89
N ARG A 29 -22.87 11.86 -4.70
CA ARG A 29 -22.32 11.10 -5.83
C ARG A 29 -22.44 11.98 -7.07
N GLY A 30 -21.32 12.56 -7.49
CA GLY A 30 -21.23 13.27 -8.76
C GLY A 30 -20.85 12.29 -9.88
N GLU A 31 -21.54 12.38 -11.00
CA GLU A 31 -21.00 11.90 -12.27
C GLU A 31 -20.21 13.05 -12.89
N HIS A 32 -19.00 12.80 -13.37
CA HIS A 32 -18.24 13.81 -14.09
C HIS A 32 -18.92 14.04 -15.44
N LEU A 33 -19.67 15.14 -15.57
CA LEU A 33 -20.42 15.51 -16.77
C LEU A 33 -19.54 16.13 -17.88
N GLY A 34 -18.24 16.33 -17.63
CA GLY A 34 -17.27 16.49 -18.69
C GLY A 34 -16.97 15.12 -19.29
N PHE A 35 -16.87 15.00 -20.60
CA PHE A 35 -16.43 13.82 -21.34
C PHE A 35 -15.40 12.96 -20.56
N ALA A 36 -15.48 11.63 -20.71
CA ALA A 36 -14.65 10.62 -20.01
C ALA A 36 -13.29 11.15 -19.58
N ALA A 37 -12.93 11.00 -18.30
CA ALA A 37 -11.71 11.57 -17.71
C ALA A 37 -10.52 11.36 -18.67
N THR A 38 -10.06 12.45 -19.28
CA THR A 38 -8.90 12.41 -20.16
C THR A 38 -7.63 12.38 -19.32
N PHE A 39 -6.53 11.93 -19.93
CA PHE A 39 -5.20 12.00 -19.32
C PHE A 39 -4.90 13.39 -18.72
N GLU A 40 -5.29 14.46 -19.41
CA GLU A 40 -5.13 15.85 -18.94
C GLU A 40 -5.95 16.18 -17.68
N ALA A 41 -7.18 15.66 -17.56
CA ALA A 41 -8.01 15.89 -16.38
C ALA A 41 -7.45 15.17 -15.16
N VAL A 42 -6.97 13.93 -15.35
CA VAL A 42 -6.32 13.13 -14.31
C VAL A 42 -5.04 13.80 -13.80
N ALA A 43 -4.16 14.25 -14.71
CA ALA A 43 -2.90 14.89 -14.36
C ALA A 43 -3.06 16.21 -13.58
N ARG A 44 -4.24 16.84 -13.64
CA ARG A 44 -4.57 18.04 -12.84
C ARG A 44 -5.03 17.71 -11.42
N TRP A 45 -5.58 16.51 -11.20
CA TRP A 45 -6.14 16.11 -9.91
C TRP A 45 -5.17 15.27 -9.09
N TRP A 46 -4.27 14.56 -9.76
CA TRP A 46 -3.22 13.76 -9.14
C TRP A 46 -1.85 14.15 -9.65
N ASP A 47 -0.91 14.30 -8.73
CA ASP A 47 0.50 14.37 -9.07
C ASP A 47 1.01 12.96 -9.37
N LEU A 48 0.67 12.47 -10.56
CA LEU A 48 1.08 11.15 -11.03
C LEU A 48 2.62 11.01 -11.06
N ALA A 49 3.34 12.09 -11.33
CA ALA A 49 4.81 12.07 -11.33
C ALA A 49 5.37 11.83 -9.91
N ALA A 50 4.82 12.49 -8.90
CA ALA A 50 5.21 12.26 -7.51
C ALA A 50 4.86 10.83 -7.05
N ILE A 51 3.68 10.33 -7.41
CA ILE A 51 3.26 8.96 -7.07
C ILE A 51 4.17 7.94 -7.77
N ALA A 52 4.43 8.11 -9.07
CA ALA A 52 5.36 7.25 -9.81
C ALA A 52 6.75 7.23 -9.15
N LYS A 53 7.26 8.40 -8.74
CA LYS A 53 8.54 8.49 -8.03
C LYS A 53 8.54 7.68 -6.74
N GLN A 54 7.47 7.73 -5.95
CA GLN A 54 7.38 6.92 -4.72
C GLN A 54 7.39 5.41 -5.01
N HIS A 55 6.74 4.97 -6.08
CA HIS A 55 6.81 3.57 -6.52
C HIS A 55 8.19 3.17 -7.02
N GLU A 56 8.87 4.03 -7.78
CA GLU A 56 10.26 3.77 -8.22
C GLU A 56 11.21 3.70 -7.03
N GLU A 57 11.08 4.61 -6.06
CA GLU A 57 11.85 4.55 -4.81
C GLU A 57 11.59 3.27 -4.00
N PHE A 58 10.36 2.75 -4.03
CA PHE A 58 10.05 1.45 -3.44
C PHE A 58 10.76 0.32 -4.20
N LEU A 59 10.71 0.33 -5.54
CA LEU A 59 11.37 -0.66 -6.39
C LEU A 59 12.89 -0.65 -6.19
N ASP A 60 13.52 0.52 -6.18
CA ASP A 60 14.97 0.67 -5.97
C ASP A 60 15.44 0.03 -4.66
N ARG A 61 14.64 0.14 -3.60
CA ARG A 61 14.95 -0.43 -2.28
C ARG A 61 14.67 -1.92 -2.20
N HIS A 62 13.54 -2.37 -2.73
CA HIS A 62 12.97 -3.68 -2.41
C HIS A 62 13.11 -4.73 -3.51
N ALA A 63 13.36 -4.34 -4.77
CA ALA A 63 13.56 -5.31 -5.85
C ALA A 63 14.84 -6.15 -5.62
N ARG A 64 15.92 -5.52 -5.14
CA ARG A 64 17.15 -6.24 -4.79
C ARG A 64 16.93 -7.18 -3.60
N VAL A 65 16.22 -6.72 -2.57
CA VAL A 65 15.90 -7.53 -1.40
C VAL A 65 15.10 -8.77 -1.81
N LEU A 66 14.09 -8.61 -2.69
CA LEU A 66 13.35 -9.74 -3.24
C LEU A 66 14.27 -10.71 -3.98
N HIS A 67 15.14 -10.22 -4.85
CA HIS A 67 16.08 -11.05 -5.58
C HIS A 67 16.99 -11.87 -4.65
N ASP A 68 17.51 -11.24 -3.60
CA ASP A 68 18.37 -11.90 -2.60
C ASP A 68 17.59 -12.98 -1.82
N TRP A 69 16.28 -12.79 -1.60
CA TRP A 69 15.40 -13.77 -0.95
C TRP A 69 14.96 -14.92 -1.86
N GLU A 70 14.78 -14.66 -3.16
CA GLU A 70 14.47 -15.68 -4.17
C GLU A 70 15.64 -16.65 -4.38
N ALA A 71 16.88 -16.19 -4.16
CA ALA A 71 18.08 -17.03 -4.25
C ALA A 71 18.30 -17.94 -3.02
N ARG A 72 17.49 -17.79 -1.96
CA ARG A 72 17.63 -18.54 -0.70
C ARG A 72 16.61 -19.68 -0.62
N GLU A 73 17.06 -20.85 -0.20
CA GLU A 73 16.17 -21.98 0.11
C GLU A 73 15.36 -21.70 1.39
N ASP A 74 16.02 -21.24 2.45
CA ASP A 74 15.41 -21.02 3.76
C ASP A 74 14.96 -19.56 4.01
N THR A 75 14.09 -19.39 5.02
CA THR A 75 13.65 -18.07 5.50
C THR A 75 13.89 -17.93 6.99
N GLU A 76 15.08 -17.42 7.32
CA GLU A 76 15.46 -17.11 8.70
C GLU A 76 14.49 -16.09 9.32
N PRO A 77 13.81 -16.42 10.44
CA PRO A 77 12.73 -15.60 11.00
C PRO A 77 13.11 -14.15 11.36
N GLU A 78 14.31 -13.92 11.91
CA GLU A 78 14.77 -12.58 12.32
C GLU A 78 14.99 -11.68 11.09
N GLU A 79 15.69 -12.18 10.07
CA GLU A 79 15.93 -11.43 8.84
C GLU A 79 14.62 -11.19 8.08
N ALA A 80 13.74 -12.20 8.04
CA ALA A 80 12.43 -12.08 7.43
C ALA A 80 11.59 -11.01 8.11
N TYR A 81 11.58 -10.97 9.45
CA TYR A 81 10.89 -9.95 10.21
C TYR A 81 11.41 -8.54 9.89
N ARG A 82 12.73 -8.35 9.93
CA ARG A 82 13.37 -7.05 9.64
C ARG A 82 13.02 -6.56 8.23
N ASP A 83 13.24 -7.40 7.22
CA ASP A 83 13.08 -6.99 5.82
C ASP A 83 11.61 -6.82 5.45
N TYR A 84 10.72 -7.67 6.01
CA TYR A 84 9.28 -7.52 5.84
C TYR A 84 8.74 -6.23 6.47
N LEU A 85 9.20 -5.87 7.67
CA LEU A 85 8.81 -4.61 8.31
C LEU A 85 9.24 -3.39 7.49
N LEU A 86 10.46 -3.39 6.97
CA LEU A 86 10.95 -2.29 6.12
C LEU A 86 10.14 -2.19 4.83
N ALA A 87 9.81 -3.32 4.19
CA ALA A 87 8.95 -3.36 3.02
C ALA A 87 7.52 -2.89 3.33
N LEU A 88 6.97 -3.25 4.49
CA LEU A 88 5.65 -2.83 4.93
C LEU A 88 5.59 -1.33 5.23
N ASP A 89 6.59 -0.79 5.91
CA ASP A 89 6.64 0.64 6.26
C ASP A 89 6.77 1.53 5.02
N SER A 90 7.56 1.12 4.03
CA SER A 90 7.67 1.84 2.76
C SER A 90 6.41 1.68 1.91
N TRP A 91 5.79 0.49 1.90
CA TRP A 91 4.59 0.20 1.10
C TRP A 91 3.33 0.89 1.63
N ARG A 92 3.16 1.01 2.94
CA ARG A 92 1.86 1.39 3.56
C ARG A 92 1.24 2.68 3.05
N HIS A 93 2.03 3.62 2.53
CA HIS A 93 1.54 4.90 2.02
C HIS A 93 1.14 4.86 0.55
N LEU A 94 1.72 3.94 -0.24
CA LEU A 94 1.54 3.87 -1.70
C LEU A 94 0.08 3.55 -2.09
N PRO A 95 -0.61 2.56 -1.50
CA PRO A 95 -2.01 2.29 -1.85
C PRO A 95 -2.98 3.43 -1.52
N TYR A 96 -2.63 4.31 -0.57
CA TYR A 96 -3.44 5.49 -0.25
C TYR A 96 -3.16 6.67 -1.18
N ALA A 97 -1.93 6.77 -1.71
CA ALA A 97 -1.55 7.77 -2.69
C ALA A 97 -1.99 7.41 -4.11
N ASP A 98 -1.99 6.12 -4.47
CA ASP A 98 -2.35 5.62 -5.79
C ASP A 98 -3.87 5.72 -6.03
N PRO A 99 -4.33 6.46 -7.06
CA PRO A 99 -5.74 6.61 -7.36
C PRO A 99 -6.43 5.33 -7.87
N GLY A 100 -5.68 4.29 -8.27
CA GLY A 100 -6.21 3.04 -8.81
C GLY A 100 -6.95 3.23 -10.13
N LEU A 101 -6.39 4.06 -11.02
CA LEU A 101 -6.98 4.39 -12.32
C LEU A 101 -6.80 3.26 -13.35
N PRO A 102 -7.68 3.18 -14.37
CA PRO A 102 -7.46 2.30 -15.51
C PRO A 102 -6.15 2.61 -16.23
N ALA A 103 -5.47 1.59 -16.74
CA ALA A 103 -4.18 1.71 -17.44
C ALA A 103 -4.20 2.72 -18.60
N ALA A 104 -5.33 2.85 -19.32
CA ALA A 104 -5.49 3.82 -20.41
C ALA A 104 -5.38 5.30 -19.97
N LEU A 105 -5.44 5.58 -18.67
CA LEU A 105 -5.32 6.93 -18.09
C LEU A 105 -3.99 7.15 -17.38
N LEU A 106 -3.11 6.14 -17.36
CA LEU A 106 -1.81 6.20 -16.73
C LEU A 106 -0.71 6.40 -17.79
N PRO A 107 0.45 6.95 -17.40
CA PRO A 107 1.64 6.95 -18.24
C PRO A 107 2.03 5.53 -18.67
N GLU A 108 2.62 5.39 -19.86
CA GLU A 108 3.01 4.09 -20.44
C GLU A 108 3.90 3.26 -19.51
N ASP A 109 4.87 3.91 -18.85
CA ASP A 109 5.85 3.25 -17.95
C ASP A 109 5.43 3.20 -16.47
N TRP A 110 4.12 3.28 -16.18
CA TRP A 110 3.61 3.38 -14.81
C TRP A 110 4.12 2.25 -13.88
N PRO A 111 4.83 2.57 -12.78
CA PRO A 111 5.46 1.59 -11.90
C PRO A 111 4.51 0.89 -10.92
N GLY A 112 3.26 1.33 -10.81
CA GLY A 112 2.32 0.84 -9.79
C GLY A 112 2.18 -0.69 -9.77
N ALA A 113 1.99 -1.30 -10.94
CA ALA A 113 1.86 -2.76 -11.04
C ALA A 113 3.16 -3.50 -10.67
N ARG A 114 4.32 -2.98 -11.08
CA ARG A 114 5.64 -3.57 -10.77
C ARG A 114 5.90 -3.56 -9.26
N SER A 115 5.71 -2.40 -8.63
CA SER A 115 5.93 -2.23 -7.19
C SER A 115 4.97 -3.10 -6.35
N ALA A 116 3.70 -3.22 -6.77
CA ALA A 116 2.73 -4.10 -6.13
C ALA A 116 3.11 -5.58 -6.24
N ALA A 117 3.67 -5.99 -7.38
CA ALA A 117 4.16 -7.35 -7.57
C ALA A 117 5.34 -7.65 -6.63
N VAL A 118 6.31 -6.73 -6.51
CA VAL A 118 7.46 -6.88 -5.59
C VAL A 118 7.00 -6.96 -4.14
N PHE A 119 6.11 -6.06 -3.70
CA PHE A 119 5.56 -6.10 -2.34
C PHE A 119 4.84 -7.41 -2.06
N ARG A 120 3.99 -7.87 -2.99
CA ARG A 120 3.25 -9.12 -2.83
C ARG A 120 4.18 -10.33 -2.72
N ALA A 121 5.23 -10.40 -3.54
CA ALA A 121 6.21 -11.48 -3.47
C ALA A 121 6.97 -11.48 -2.13
N LEU A 122 7.41 -10.31 -1.64
CA LEU A 122 8.03 -10.18 -0.33
C LEU A 122 7.08 -10.56 0.81
N HIS A 123 5.81 -10.15 0.71
CA HIS A 123 4.78 -10.50 1.68
C HIS A 123 4.55 -12.01 1.72
N GLU A 124 4.35 -12.65 0.58
CA GLU A 124 4.14 -14.11 0.46
C GLU A 124 5.35 -14.89 1.01
N ARG A 125 6.58 -14.40 0.81
CA ARG A 125 7.81 -15.07 1.27
C ARG A 125 8.11 -14.87 2.75
N LEU A 126 7.95 -13.64 3.27
CA LEU A 126 8.54 -13.25 4.56
C LEU A 126 7.53 -13.14 5.71
N ARG A 127 6.25 -12.90 5.42
CA ARG A 127 5.24 -12.56 6.44
C ARG A 127 5.13 -13.62 7.53
N ASP A 128 5.00 -14.89 7.16
CA ASP A 128 4.71 -15.94 8.13
C ASP A 128 5.94 -16.27 9.01
N ALA A 129 7.14 -16.31 8.42
CA ALA A 129 8.38 -16.49 9.16
C ALA A 129 8.67 -15.30 10.09
N GLY A 130 8.48 -14.07 9.61
CA GLY A 130 8.65 -12.86 10.42
C GLY A 130 7.63 -12.77 11.57
N ALA A 131 6.39 -13.24 11.36
CA ALA A 131 5.38 -13.30 12.41
C ALA A 131 5.77 -14.27 13.53
N ALA A 132 6.37 -15.42 13.19
CA ALA A 132 6.87 -16.38 14.18
C ALA A 132 7.97 -15.78 15.07
N PHE A 133 8.87 -14.97 14.51
CA PHE A 133 9.89 -14.25 15.26
C PHE A 133 9.26 -13.24 16.25
N ALA A 134 8.33 -12.41 15.78
CA ALA A 134 7.65 -11.41 16.61
C ALA A 134 6.92 -12.05 17.81
N ALA A 135 6.20 -13.15 17.57
CA ALA A 135 5.51 -13.89 18.61
C ALA A 135 6.48 -14.56 19.62
N GLY A 136 7.64 -15.02 19.15
CA GLY A 136 8.69 -15.58 20.00
C GLY A 136 9.37 -14.54 20.90
N THR A 137 9.52 -13.30 20.43
CA THR A 137 10.12 -12.21 21.21
C THR A 137 9.25 -11.69 22.36
N GLU A 138 7.92 -11.88 22.32
CA GLU A 138 7.02 -11.52 23.43
C GLU A 138 7.16 -12.43 24.67
N THR A 139 7.93 -13.52 24.59
CA THR A 139 8.09 -14.50 25.69
C THR A 139 9.34 -14.28 26.57
N LEU A 140 10.19 -13.26 26.31
CA LEU A 140 11.34 -12.94 27.16
C LEU A 140 11.04 -11.86 28.24
N ASP A 141 10.55 -12.36 29.38
CA ASP A 141 10.75 -11.98 30.80
C ASP A 141 10.43 -10.55 31.35
N PRO A 142 9.45 -10.42 32.27
CA PRO A 142 9.46 -9.41 33.34
C PRO A 142 9.99 -10.04 34.66
N ALA A 143 11.27 -10.37 34.74
CA ALA A 143 11.90 -10.74 36.01
C ALA A 143 13.37 -10.31 36.04
N GLY A 144 13.60 -9.09 36.52
CA GLY A 144 14.94 -8.56 36.67
C GLY A 144 15.00 -7.24 37.43
N GLU A 145 14.41 -7.15 38.61
CA GLU A 145 14.77 -6.12 39.59
C GLU A 145 14.78 -6.73 41.00
N THR A 146 16.00 -6.91 41.51
CA THR A 146 16.35 -7.22 42.91
C THR A 146 16.16 -6.00 43.79
#